data_AF-A0A9E1LCN2-F1
#
_entry.id   AF-A0A9E1LCN2-F1
#
_cell.length_a   1.000
_cell.length_b   1.000
_cell.length_c   1.000
_cell.angle_alpha   90.00
_cell.angle_beta   90.00
_cell.angle_gamma   90.00
#
_symmetry.space_group_name_H-M   'P 1'
#
loop_
_entity.id
_entity.type
_entity.pdbx_description
1 polymer ?
#
loop_
_entity_poly.entity_id
_entity_poly.type
_entity_poly.pdbx_seq_one_letter_code
_entity_poly.pdbx_strand_id
1 'polypeptide(L)' 'MSLKKKVLFICTGNACRSQIAHGLLNDSTSSDFEVFSAGSNPSKVHPISIAVMEEI' A
#
# COMPACT_ATOMS: atom_id res chain seq x y z
N MET A 1 -24.45 -6.20 -3.25
CA MET A 1 -23.19 -5.48 -2.99
C MET A 1 -22.36 -6.34 -2.05
N SER A 2 -21.25 -6.91 -2.53
CA SER A 2 -20.29 -7.57 -1.63
C SER A 2 -19.57 -6.49 -0.83
N LEU A 3 -19.54 -6.61 0.49
CA LEU A 3 -18.78 -5.71 1.36
C LEU A 3 -17.29 -6.01 1.16
N LYS A 4 -16.57 -5.09 0.51
CA LYS A 4 -15.11 -5.18 0.39
C LYS A 4 -14.48 -5.17 1.78
N LYS A 5 -13.51 -6.06 2.01
CA LYS A 5 -12.77 -6.11 3.28
C LYS A 5 -11.77 -4.96 3.30
N LYS A 6 -11.83 -4.14 4.35
CA LYS A 6 -10.90 -3.01 4.53
C LYS A 6 -9.57 -3.51 5.09
N VAL A 7 -8.46 -3.11 4.49
CA VAL A 7 -7.10 -3.49 4.92
C VAL A 7 -6.25 -2.23 5.08
N LEU A 8 -5.54 -2.10 6.20
CA LEU A 8 -4.64 -0.98 6.48
C LEU A 8 -3.22 -1.48 6.73
N PHE A 9 -2.27 -1.03 5.92
CA PHE A 9 -0.84 -1.27 6.12
C PHE A 9 -0.18 -0.10 6.84
N ILE A 10 0.48 -0.37 7.97
CA ILE A 10 1.13 0.67 8.80
C ILE A 10 2.64 0.46 8.82
N CYS A 11 3.39 1.53 8.59
CA CYS A 11 4.81 1.58 8.95
C CYS A 11 5.15 2.90 9.64
N THR A 12 6.43 3.21 9.88
CA THR A 12 6.80 4.48 10.51
C THR A 12 6.61 5.65 9.55
N GLY A 13 7.22 5.60 8.36
CA GLY A 13 7.28 6.74 7.43
C GLY A 13 6.17 6.81 6.39
N ASN A 14 5.30 5.80 6.29
CA ASN A 14 4.42 5.61 5.11
C ASN A 14 5.13 5.75 3.75
N ALA A 15 6.43 5.43 3.70
CA ALA A 15 7.29 5.77 2.57
C ALA A 15 7.80 4.57 1.76
N CYS A 16 7.94 3.39 2.39
CA CYS A 16 8.41 2.18 1.71
C CYS A 16 7.47 1.00 1.90
N ARG A 17 7.63 0.27 3.01
CA ARG A 17 6.96 -1.02 3.27
C ARG A 17 5.44 -0.96 3.10
N SER A 18 4.80 0.02 3.73
CA SER A 18 3.33 0.15 3.66
C SER A 18 2.83 0.60 2.29
N GLN A 19 3.65 1.29 1.49
CA GLN A 19 3.29 1.71 0.13
C GLN A 19 3.42 0.54 -0.85
N ILE A 20 4.49 -0.24 -0.74
CA ILE A 20 4.69 -1.45 -1.54
C ILE A 20 3.56 -2.46 -1.26
N ALA A 21 3.28 -2.73 0.02
CA ALA A 21 2.19 -3.64 0.40
C ALA A 21 0.81 -3.16 -0.08
N HIS A 22 0.57 -1.84 -0.06
CA HIS A 22 -0.65 -1.25 -0.61
C HIS A 22 -0.75 -1.49 -2.11
N GLY A 23 0.29 -1.16 -2.88
CA GLY A 23 0.32 -1.36 -4.33
C GLY A 23 0.08 -2.82 -4.72
N LEU A 24 0.79 -3.75 -4.07
CA LEU A 24 0.66 -5.18 -4.33
C LEU A 24 -0.76 -5.71 -4.13
N LEU A 25 -1.39 -5.40 -2.99
CA LEU A 25 -2.73 -5.91 -2.70
C LEU A 25 -3.81 -5.19 -3.52
N ASN A 26 -3.60 -3.91 -3.81
CA ASN A 26 -4.53 -3.13 -4.60
C ASN A 26 -4.56 -3.59 -6.07
N ASP A 27 -3.41 -4.01 -6.61
CA ASP A 27 -3.34 -4.57 -7.97
C ASP A 27 -3.88 -6.00 -8.05
N SER A 28 -3.47 -6.88 -7.12
CA SER A 28 -3.77 -8.32 -7.20
C SER A 28 -5.23 -8.69 -6.94
N THR A 29 -5.99 -7.87 -6.19
CA THR A 29 -7.29 -8.30 -5.64
C THR A 29 -8.25 -7.14 -5.37
N SER A 30 -8.32 -6.21 -6.33
CA SER A 30 -9.14 -4.99 -6.25
C SER A 30 -10.66 -5.22 -6.11
N SER A 31 -11.16 -6.44 -6.39
CA SER A 31 -12.59 -6.78 -6.25
C SER A 31 -13.01 -7.03 -4.80
N ASP A 32 -12.11 -7.57 -3.97
CA ASP A 32 -12.46 -8.11 -2.65
C ASP A 32 -12.00 -7.23 -1.49
N PHE A 33 -11.01 -6.37 -1.75
CA PHE A 33 -10.38 -5.53 -0.73
C PHE A 33 -10.47 -4.04 -1.04
N GLU A 34 -10.58 -3.24 0.01
CA GLU A 34 -10.38 -1.80 0.00
C GLU A 34 -9.11 -1.53 0.82
N VAL A 35 -8.03 -1.13 0.14
CA VAL A 35 -6.69 -1.11 0.71
C VAL A 35 -6.27 0.31 1.05
N PHE A 36 -5.62 0.46 2.21
CA PHE A 36 -5.14 1.72 2.73
C PHE A 36 -3.71 1.57 3.24
N SER A 37 -3.00 2.69 3.37
CA SER A 37 -1.71 2.73 4.06
C SER A 37 -1.58 3.96 4.96
N ALA A 38 -0.81 3.83 6.05
CA ALA A 38 -0.57 4.92 6.99
C ALA A 38 0.84 4.87 7.59
N GLY A 39 1.21 5.96 8.28
CA GLY A 39 2.49 6.16 8.93
C GLY A 39 2.33 6.78 10.31
N SER A 40 3.10 6.33 11.30
CA SER A 40 3.14 7.04 12.60
C SER A 40 3.87 8.38 12.53
N ASN A 41 4.81 8.55 11.60
CA ASN A 41 5.49 9.79 11.27
C ASN A 41 5.71 9.87 9.75
N PRO A 42 4.68 10.22 8.96
CA PRO A 42 4.71 10.16 7.51
C PRO A 42 5.82 11.02 6.88
N SER A 43 6.41 10.50 5.81
CA SER A 43 7.37 11.20 4.96
C SER A 43 7.01 10.99 3.49
N LYS A 44 7.82 11.53 2.57
CA LYS A 44 7.61 11.31 1.13
C LYS A 44 7.83 9.85 0.78
N VAL A 45 7.06 9.34 -0.18
CA VAL A 45 7.26 8.00 -0.75
C VAL A 45 8.70 7.89 -1.24
N HIS A 46 9.36 6.81 -0.83
CA HIS A 46 10.76 6.58 -1.15
C HIS A 46 10.89 6.21 -2.62
N PRO A 47 11.78 6.86 -3.41
CA PRO A 47 11.88 6.63 -4.86
C PRO A 47 12.11 5.16 -5.24
N ILE A 48 12.93 4.44 -4.47
CA ILE A 48 13.17 3.00 -4.69
C ILE A 48 11.90 2.17 -4.54
N SER A 49 10.96 2.58 -3.68
CA SER A 49 9.68 1.87 -3.54
C SER A 49 8.83 1.98 -4.79
N ILE A 50 8.94 3.11 -5.51
CA ILE A 50 8.27 3.31 -6.80
C ILE A 50 8.94 2.44 -7.86
N ALA A 51 10.28 2.52 -7.96
CA ALA A 51 11.05 1.73 -8.92
C ALA A 51 10.78 0.22 -8.78
N VAL A 52 10.75 -0.31 -7.56
CA VAL A 52 10.44 -1.73 -7.29
C VAL A 52 9.02 -2.11 -7.73
N MET A 53 8.06 -1.19 -7.59
CA MET A 53 6.69 -1.43 -8.04
C MET A 53 6.55 -1.35 -9.57
N GLU A 54 7.47 -0.68 -10.27
CA GLU A 54 7.51 -0.64 -11.74
C GLU A 54 8.17 -1.89 -12.35
N GLU A 55 8.88 -2.69 -11.54
CA GLU A 55 9.52 -3.94 -11.96
C GLU A 55 8.56 -5.15 -11.99
N ILE A 56 7.34 -5.00 -11.49
CA ILE A 56 6.33 -6.06 -11.32
C ILE A 56 5.07 -5.77 -12.11
#